data_AF-A0A934V2L4-F1
#
_entry.id   AF-A0A934V2L4-F1
#
_cell.length_a   1.000
_cell.length_b   1.000
_cell.length_c   1.000
_cell.angle_alpha   90.00
_cell.angle_beta   90.00
_cell.angle_gamma   90.00
#
_symmetry.space_group_name_H-M   'P 1'
#
loop_
_entity.id
_entity.type
_entity.pdbx_description
1 polymer ?
#
loop_
_entity_poly.entity_id
_entity_poly.type
_entity_poly.pdbx_seq_one_letter_code
_entity_poly.pdbx_strand_id
1 'polypeptide(L)'
;MTSTLARHESYDIAAMTDADALIAMMTTVNGERRTPEAGVLWWLFNSADPTHELIVGVRGDRGCLLWGTAEASFRPADGLNTDHVPYFTWQGHDFEQDPGVETPVERVYQAVREYVTTGQRPTCVQWVPAPL
;
A
#
# COMPACT_ATOMS: atom_id res chain seq x y z
N MET A 1 3.94 -11.05 24.45
CA MET A 1 3.89 -9.57 24.41
C MET A 1 3.90 -9.18 22.95
N THR A 2 2.76 -8.76 22.40
CA THR A 2 2.68 -8.32 21.01
C THR A 2 3.26 -6.91 20.96
N SER A 3 4.48 -6.78 20.43
CA SER A 3 5.10 -5.46 20.24
C SER A 3 4.24 -4.66 19.26
N THR A 4 3.87 -3.44 19.62
CA THR A 4 3.12 -2.54 18.72
C THR A 4 4.11 -1.91 17.75
N LEU A 5 3.88 -2.09 16.44
CA LEU A 5 4.69 -1.48 15.39
C LEU A 5 4.58 0.06 15.44
N ALA A 6 5.70 0.77 15.49
CA ALA A 6 5.70 2.23 15.41
C ALA A 6 5.20 2.70 14.04
N ARG A 7 4.45 3.82 14.03
CA ARG A 7 3.88 4.39 12.79
C ARG A 7 4.97 5.17 12.04
N HIS A 8 5.21 4.76 10.80
CA HIS A 8 6.10 5.41 9.85
C HIS A 8 5.38 5.55 8.51
N GLU A 9 5.89 6.40 7.63
CA GLU A 9 5.40 6.53 6.25
C GLU A 9 5.99 5.46 5.34
N SER A 10 7.13 4.88 5.72
CA SER A 10 7.79 3.83 4.98
C SER A 10 8.30 2.71 5.89
N TYR A 11 8.38 1.50 5.33
CA TYR A 11 8.85 0.31 6.01
C TYR A 11 9.78 -0.50 5.10
N ASP A 12 10.93 -0.87 5.64
CA ASP A 12 11.82 -1.85 5.01
C ASP A 12 11.34 -3.26 5.32
N ILE A 13 10.79 -3.95 4.33
CA ILE A 13 10.26 -5.30 4.50
C ILE A 13 11.36 -6.33 4.82
N ALA A 14 12.63 -6.06 4.49
CA ALA A 14 13.74 -6.94 4.85
C ALA A 14 13.98 -7.00 6.37
N ALA A 15 13.61 -5.94 7.08
CA ALA A 15 13.67 -5.87 8.53
C ALA A 15 12.39 -6.36 9.22
N MET A 16 11.35 -6.71 8.44
CA MET A 16 10.07 -7.15 8.97
C MET A 16 10.01 -8.66 9.08
N THR A 17 9.61 -9.14 10.26
CA THR A 17 9.38 -10.57 10.52
C THR A 17 7.90 -10.93 10.62
N ASP A 18 7.01 -9.94 10.64
CA ASP A 18 5.58 -10.11 10.87
C ASP A 18 4.76 -9.13 10.01
N ALA A 19 4.19 -9.66 8.94
CA ALA A 19 3.27 -8.90 8.08
C ALA A 19 1.97 -8.53 8.80
N ASP A 20 1.53 -9.33 9.77
CA ASP A 20 0.27 -9.11 10.46
C ASP A 20 0.35 -7.91 11.41
N ALA A 21 1.53 -7.63 11.98
CA ALA A 21 1.77 -6.40 12.73
C ALA A 21 1.58 -5.15 11.87
N LEU A 22 2.05 -5.17 10.62
CA LEU A 22 1.85 -4.06 9.67
C LEU A 22 0.39 -3.90 9.26
N ILE A 23 -0.27 -5.02 8.93
CA ILE A 23 -1.68 -5.02 8.55
C ILE A 23 -2.56 -4.53 9.71
N ALA A 24 -2.28 -4.96 10.95
CA ALA A 24 -2.97 -4.49 12.14
C ALA A 24 -2.78 -2.98 12.35
N MET A 25 -1.58 -2.45 12.10
CA MET A 25 -1.31 -1.01 12.15
C MET A 25 -2.11 -0.27 11.07
N MET A 26 -2.07 -0.73 9.81
CA MET A 26 -2.84 -0.14 8.71
C MET A 26 -4.35 -0.17 8.99
N THR A 27 -4.85 -1.27 9.56
CA THR A 27 -6.27 -1.43 9.95
C THR A 27 -6.65 -0.42 11.05
N THR A 28 -5.78 -0.27 12.06
CA THR A 28 -5.98 0.70 13.14
C THR A 28 -6.02 2.13 12.58
N VAL A 29 -5.07 2.48 11.72
CA VAL A 29 -5.04 3.79 11.06
C VAL A 29 -6.29 4.01 10.20
N ASN A 30 -6.73 2.99 9.45
CA ASN A 30 -7.94 3.06 8.63
C ASN A 30 -9.20 3.36 9.47
N GLY A 31 -9.29 2.77 10.68
CA GLY A 31 -10.39 3.00 11.62
C GLY A 31 -10.33 4.34 12.36
N GLU A 32 -9.15 4.94 12.48
CA GLU A 32 -8.94 6.25 13.11
C GLU A 32 -9.17 7.45 12.16
N ARG A 33 -9.36 7.19 10.85
CA ARG A 33 -9.53 8.25 9.85
C ARG A 33 -10.74 9.13 10.17
N ARG A 34 -10.53 10.45 10.11
CA ARG A 34 -11.58 11.47 10.32
C ARG A 34 -12.24 11.96 9.03
N THR A 35 -11.60 11.68 7.90
CA THR A 35 -11.95 12.17 6.58
C THR A 35 -12.19 10.95 5.69
N PRO A 36 -13.44 10.45 5.59
CA PRO A 36 -13.75 9.19 4.90
C PRO A 36 -13.30 9.16 3.44
N GLU A 37 -13.34 10.31 2.78
CA GLU A 37 -12.96 10.51 1.38
C GLU A 37 -11.46 10.43 1.13
N ALA A 38 -10.62 10.55 2.18
CA ALA A 38 -9.16 10.57 2.09
C ALA A 38 -8.54 9.28 2.63
N GLY A 39 -7.57 8.73 1.91
CA GLY A 39 -6.81 7.56 2.33
C GLY A 39 -5.51 7.92 3.06
N VAL A 40 -4.90 6.91 3.70
CA VAL A 40 -3.54 7.00 4.26
C VAL A 40 -2.63 6.07 3.47
N LEU A 41 -1.41 6.50 3.17
CA LEU A 41 -0.48 5.85 2.25
C LEU A 41 0.88 5.54 2.90
N TRP A 42 1.49 4.44 2.46
CA TRP A 42 2.78 3.92 2.90
C TRP A 42 3.62 3.43 1.73
N TRP A 43 4.94 3.51 1.90
CA TRP A 43 5.94 2.90 1.00
C TRP A 43 6.54 1.68 1.66
N LEU A 44 6.40 0.53 1.00
CA LEU A 44 7.06 -0.70 1.41
C LEU A 44 8.20 -0.96 0.42
N PHE A 45 9.42 -1.06 0.92
CA PHE A 45 10.60 -1.30 0.09
C PHE A 45 11.44 -2.44 0.68
N ASN A 46 12.29 -3.05 -0.13
CA ASN A 46 13.20 -4.11 0.31
C ASN A 46 14.65 -3.62 0.24
N SER A 47 15.31 -3.36 1.38
CA SER A 47 16.71 -2.89 1.35
C SER A 47 17.70 -3.91 0.79
N ALA A 48 17.37 -5.21 0.82
CA ALA A 48 18.18 -6.26 0.20
C ALA A 48 18.05 -6.29 -1.33
N ASP A 49 17.00 -5.69 -1.88
CA ASP A 49 16.77 -5.52 -3.32
C ASP A 49 15.97 -4.23 -3.59
N PRO A 50 16.64 -3.06 -3.62
CA PRO A 50 15.98 -1.76 -3.66
C PRO A 50 15.48 -1.39 -5.06
N THR A 51 15.32 -2.36 -5.95
CA THR A 51 14.92 -2.13 -7.35
C THR A 51 13.40 -2.00 -7.53
N HIS A 52 12.63 -2.35 -6.49
CA HIS A 52 11.19 -2.30 -6.48
C HIS A 52 10.62 -1.92 -5.11
N GLU A 53 9.41 -1.39 -5.16
CA GLU A 53 8.63 -1.01 -3.98
C GLU A 53 7.14 -1.26 -4.22
N LEU A 54 6.41 -1.46 -3.12
CA LEU A 54 4.97 -1.50 -3.11
C LEU A 54 4.46 -0.26 -2.36
N ILE A 55 3.79 0.63 -3.09
CA ILE A 55 3.05 1.74 -2.52
C ILE A 55 1.65 1.24 -2.19
N VAL A 56 1.23 1.47 -0.95
CA VAL A 56 0.01 0.91 -0.39
C VAL A 56 -0.77 2.01 0.31
N GLY A 57 -2.08 2.08 0.08
CA GLY A 57 -2.93 2.94 0.87
C GLY A 57 -4.22 2.27 1.32
N VAL A 58 -4.82 2.79 2.38
CA VAL A 58 -6.12 2.33 2.92
C VAL A 58 -7.09 3.49 3.02
N ARG A 59 -8.34 3.24 2.61
CA ARG A 59 -9.43 4.20 2.54
C ARG A 59 -10.79 3.50 2.70
N GLY A 60 -11.09 3.09 3.93
CA GLY A 60 -12.37 2.48 4.28
C GLY A 60 -12.38 1.02 3.87
N ASP A 61 -13.35 0.63 3.05
CA ASP A 61 -13.44 -0.69 2.43
C ASP A 61 -12.57 -0.84 1.17
N ARG A 62 -11.85 0.22 0.79
CA ARG A 62 -10.94 0.25 -0.36
C ARG A 62 -9.53 0.62 0.06
N GLY A 63 -8.60 0.46 -0.86
CA GLY A 63 -7.25 0.97 -0.74
C GLY A 63 -6.54 0.99 -2.08
N CYS A 64 -5.43 1.71 -2.19
CA CYS A 64 -4.65 1.80 -3.43
C CYS A 64 -3.45 0.85 -3.40
N LEU A 65 -3.07 0.36 -4.58
CA LEU A 65 -1.85 -0.40 -4.79
C LEU A 65 -1.12 0.13 -6.03
N LEU A 66 0.17 0.39 -5.88
CA LEU A 66 1.07 0.66 -6.98
C LEU A 66 2.35 -0.15 -6.76
N TRP A 67 2.76 -0.90 -7.77
CA TRP A 67 4.05 -1.58 -7.79
C TRP A 67 5.03 -0.74 -8.61
N GLY A 68 6.08 -0.24 -7.96
CA GLY A 68 7.14 0.54 -8.59
C GLY A 68 8.35 -0.31 -8.92
N THR A 69 8.97 -0.04 -10.06
CA THR A 69 10.34 -0.44 -10.38
C THR A 69 11.15 0.79 -10.78
N ALA A 70 12.44 0.62 -11.03
CA ALA A 70 13.28 1.70 -11.56
C ALA A 70 12.82 2.28 -12.92
N GLU A 71 12.03 1.54 -13.68
CA GLU A 71 11.69 1.87 -15.08
C GLU A 71 10.19 2.05 -15.32
N ALA A 72 9.33 1.52 -14.45
CA ALA A 72 7.91 1.51 -14.67
C ALA A 72 7.12 1.40 -13.35
N SER A 73 5.86 1.82 -13.41
CA SER A 73 4.88 1.58 -12.36
C SER A 73 3.74 0.72 -12.89
N PHE A 74 3.12 -0.04 -12.01
CA PHE A 74 2.01 -0.92 -12.33
C PHE A 74 0.89 -0.73 -11.34
N ARG A 75 -0.35 -0.82 -11.83
CA ARG A 75 -1.58 -0.74 -11.05
C ARG A 75 -2.42 -2.03 -11.21
N PRO A 76 -3.40 -2.29 -10.35
CA PRO A 76 -4.35 -3.38 -10.55
C PRO A 76 -5.09 -3.27 -11.90
N ALA A 77 -5.25 -4.41 -12.57
CA ALA A 77 -5.98 -4.50 -13.83
C ALA A 77 -7.48 -4.20 -13.67
N ASP A 78 -8.03 -4.50 -12.49
CA ASP A 78 -9.43 -4.34 -12.11
C ASP A 78 -9.62 -3.17 -11.12
N GLY A 79 -8.83 -2.11 -11.29
CA GLY A 79 -8.90 -0.91 -10.45
C GLY A 79 -10.28 -0.26 -10.40
N LEU A 80 -10.69 0.20 -9.21
CA LEU A 80 -12.07 0.59 -8.90
C LEU A 80 -12.37 2.08 -9.00
N ASN A 81 -11.38 2.97 -8.81
CA ASN A 81 -11.59 4.40 -8.88
C ASN A 81 -11.55 4.90 -10.34
N THR A 82 -12.53 5.70 -10.74
CA THR A 82 -12.59 6.32 -12.07
C THR A 82 -11.87 7.66 -12.14
N ASP A 83 -11.74 8.31 -10.99
CA ASP A 83 -11.20 9.65 -10.83
C ASP A 83 -9.99 9.62 -9.91
N HIS A 84 -9.26 10.73 -9.88
CA HIS A 84 -8.22 10.93 -8.88
C HIS A 84 -8.82 10.90 -7.47
N VAL A 85 -8.10 10.27 -6.54
CA VAL A 85 -8.55 10.10 -5.16
C VAL A 85 -7.49 10.60 -4.18
N PRO A 86 -7.88 11.37 -3.16
CA PRO A 86 -6.91 11.95 -2.24
C PRO A 86 -6.37 10.89 -1.28
N TYR A 87 -5.05 10.80 -1.21
CA TYR A 87 -4.32 10.01 -0.22
C TYR A 87 -3.28 10.90 0.42
N PHE A 88 -3.02 10.67 1.70
CA PHE A 88 -2.03 11.42 2.44
C PHE A 88 -1.04 10.48 3.11
N THR A 89 0.18 10.93 3.31
CA THR A 89 1.07 10.25 4.26
C THR A 89 0.52 10.37 5.68
N TRP A 90 1.05 9.56 6.60
CA TRP A 90 0.72 9.70 8.02
C TRP A 90 1.00 11.11 8.58
N GLN A 91 1.98 11.85 8.03
CA GLN A 91 2.26 13.24 8.44
C GLN A 91 1.37 14.29 7.72
N GLY A 92 0.49 13.87 6.81
CA GLY A 92 -0.47 14.73 6.13
C GLY A 92 0.04 15.32 4.81
N HIS A 93 1.12 14.81 4.23
CA HIS A 93 1.53 15.22 2.88
C HIS A 93 0.58 14.64 1.84
N ASP A 94 0.16 15.45 0.88
CA ASP A 94 -0.76 15.04 -0.19
C ASP A 94 -0.04 14.20 -1.26
N PHE A 95 -0.65 13.06 -1.57
CA PHE A 95 -0.26 12.10 -2.60
C PHE A 95 -1.51 11.59 -3.30
N GLU A 96 -2.26 12.49 -3.94
CA GLU A 96 -3.36 12.12 -4.83
C GLU A 96 -2.99 10.95 -5.75
N GLN A 97 -3.89 9.98 -5.85
CA GLN A 97 -3.66 8.76 -6.64
C GLN A 97 -4.51 8.76 -7.90
N ASP A 98 -3.93 8.25 -8.98
CA ASP A 98 -4.55 8.18 -10.31
C ASP A 98 -5.74 7.22 -10.40
N PRO A 99 -6.59 7.36 -11.43
CA PRO A 99 -7.62 6.40 -11.77
C PRO A 99 -7.12 4.94 -11.84
N GLY A 100 -7.93 4.03 -11.32
CA GLY A 100 -7.77 2.58 -11.36
C GLY A 100 -6.61 2.01 -10.53
N VAL A 101 -6.21 2.68 -9.46
CA VAL A 101 -5.29 2.12 -8.46
C VAL A 101 -6.01 1.45 -7.29
N GLU A 102 -7.28 1.82 -7.05
CA GLU A 102 -8.04 1.32 -5.91
C GLU A 102 -8.51 -0.12 -6.11
N THR A 103 -8.52 -0.88 -5.03
CA THR A 103 -9.02 -2.25 -4.98
C THR A 103 -9.67 -2.49 -3.62
N PRO A 104 -10.42 -3.59 -3.41
CA PRO A 104 -10.97 -3.91 -2.08
C PRO A 104 -9.85 -4.00 -1.04
N VAL A 105 -10.09 -3.47 0.17
CA VAL A 105 -9.05 -3.38 1.21
C VAL A 105 -8.49 -4.74 1.61
N GLU A 106 -9.28 -5.81 1.49
CA GLU A 106 -8.83 -7.18 1.73
C GLU A 106 -7.72 -7.60 0.76
N ARG A 107 -7.83 -7.19 -0.52
CA ARG A 107 -6.79 -7.45 -1.52
C ARG A 107 -5.53 -6.63 -1.24
N VAL A 108 -5.70 -5.42 -0.71
CA VAL A 108 -4.57 -4.60 -0.22
C VAL A 108 -3.81 -5.35 0.87
N TYR A 109 -4.50 -5.85 1.90
CA TYR A 109 -3.87 -6.59 2.98
C TYR A 109 -3.23 -7.90 2.51
N GLN A 110 -3.86 -8.60 1.57
CA GLN A 110 -3.27 -9.79 0.96
C GLN A 110 -1.97 -9.45 0.20
N ALA A 111 -1.95 -8.36 -0.57
CA ALA A 111 -0.78 -7.91 -1.30
C ALA A 111 0.37 -7.51 -0.37
N VAL A 112 0.08 -6.79 0.72
CA VAL A 112 1.04 -6.46 1.78
C VAL A 112 1.65 -7.73 2.36
N ARG A 113 0.81 -8.72 2.72
CA ARG A 113 1.28 -9.98 3.29
C ARG A 113 2.20 -10.73 2.34
N GLU A 114 1.81 -10.86 1.07
CA GLU A 114 2.64 -11.50 0.04
C GLU A 114 3.97 -10.78 -0.16
N TYR A 115 3.96 -9.45 -0.24
CA TYR A 115 5.19 -8.69 -0.45
C TYR A 115 6.14 -8.81 0.75
N VAL A 116 5.64 -8.65 1.98
CA VAL A 116 6.46 -8.83 3.20
C VAL A 116 7.02 -10.26 3.29
N THR A 117 6.25 -11.26 2.86
CA THR A 117 6.69 -12.67 2.95
C THR A 117 7.72 -13.04 1.87
N THR A 118 7.55 -12.52 0.65
CA THR A 118 8.31 -12.99 -0.52
C THR A 118 9.35 -12.00 -1.02
N GLY A 119 9.18 -10.72 -0.71
CA GLY A 119 9.93 -9.62 -1.33
C GLY A 119 9.71 -9.47 -2.83
N GLN A 120 8.67 -10.11 -3.40
CA GLN A 120 8.36 -10.12 -4.82
C GLN A 120 7.02 -9.43 -5.11
N ARG A 121 6.81 -9.03 -6.37
CA ARG A 121 5.54 -8.44 -6.80
C ARG A 121 4.36 -9.35 -6.41
N PRO A 122 3.37 -8.86 -5.65
CA PRO A 122 2.24 -9.67 -5.20
C PRO A 122 1.49 -10.34 -6.35
N THR A 123 1.18 -11.62 -6.19
CA THR A 123 0.52 -12.45 -7.21
C THR A 123 -1.00 -12.47 -7.07
N CYS A 124 -1.51 -12.11 -5.90
CA CYS A 124 -2.95 -11.89 -5.69
C CYS A 124 -3.55 -10.71 -6.47
N VAL A 125 -2.71 -9.91 -7.12
CA VAL A 125 -3.11 -8.78 -7.96
C VAL A 125 -2.66 -9.08 -9.39
N GLN A 126 -3.59 -8.94 -10.33
CA GLN A 126 -3.23 -8.87 -11.74
C GLN A 126 -2.77 -7.44 -12.04
N TRP A 127 -1.53 -7.28 -12.48
CA TRP A 127 -0.91 -5.99 -12.71
C TRP A 127 -0.94 -5.59 -14.19
N VAL A 128 -1.21 -4.31 -14.45
CA VAL A 128 -1.04 -3.67 -15.76
C VAL A 128 -0.17 -2.42 -15.62
N PRO A 129 0.52 -1.97 -16.68
CA PRO A 129 1.25 -0.72 -16.64
C PRO A 129 0.36 0.43 -16.17
N ALA A 130 0.88 1.23 -15.23
CA ALA A 130 0.29 2.51 -14.87
C ALA A 130 0.64 3.54 -15.97
N PRO A 131 -0.24 4.51 -16.25
CA PRO A 131 0.13 5.64 -17.08
C PRO A 131 1.31 6.41 -16.45
N LEU A 132 2.20 6.93 -17.30
CA LEU A 132 3.29 7.82 -16.92
C LEU A 132 2.80 9.26 -16.74
#